data_AF-A0A2R4SZ02-F1
#
_entry.id   AF-A0A2R4SZ02-F1
#
_cell.length_a   1.000
_cell.length_b   1.000
_cell.length_c   1.000
_cell.angle_alpha   90.00
_cell.angle_beta   90.00
_cell.angle_gamma   90.00
#
_symmetry.space_group_name_H-M   'P 1'
#
loop_
_entity.id
_entity.type
_entity.pdbx_description
1 polymer ?
#
loop_
_entity_poly.entity_id
_entity_poly.type
_entity_poly.pdbx_seq_one_letter_code
_entity_poly.pdbx_strand_id
1 'polypeptide(L)' 'MWDPPEHGAGDCSACGQHTDNGLVHWVPRMSAPDVRLVIHGEPADCRPPAATPHRLPSAPVHP' A
#
# COMPACT_ATOMS: atom_id res chain seq x y z
N MET A 1 -9.38 22.80 -6.83
CA MET A 1 -9.07 22.83 -5.39
C MET A 1 -8.40 21.50 -5.10
N TRP A 2 -7.14 21.49 -4.68
CA TRP A 2 -6.47 20.26 -4.26
C TRP A 2 -6.82 20.06 -2.79
N ASP A 3 -7.50 18.96 -2.46
CA ASP A 3 -7.78 18.65 -1.07
C ASP A 3 -6.48 18.34 -0.33
N PRO A 4 -6.27 18.88 0.88
CA PRO A 4 -5.11 18.53 1.67
C PRO A 4 -5.11 17.02 1.95
N PRO A 5 -3.93 16.39 2.00
CA PRO A 5 -3.85 14.95 2.29
C PRO A 5 -4.46 14.65 3.66
N GLU A 6 -5.37 13.68 3.68
CA GLU A 6 -5.92 13.12 4.91
C GLU A 6 -4.83 12.34 5.65
N HIS A 7 -4.76 12.52 6.98
CA HIS A 7 -3.85 11.78 7.85
C HIS A 7 -4.63 10.89 8.80
N GLY A 8 -4.03 9.75 9.17
CA GLY A 8 -4.60 8.87 10.19
C GLY A 8 -3.70 7.71 10.55
N ALA A 9 -4.10 6.99 11.60
CA ALA A 9 -3.37 5.83 12.10
C ALA A 9 -3.73 4.53 11.35
N GLY A 10 -2.79 3.58 11.34
CA GLY A 10 -2.97 2.22 10.86
C GLY A 10 -1.67 1.58 10.37
N ASP A 11 -1.78 0.34 9.87
CA ASP A 11 -0.65 -0.38 9.30
C ASP A 11 -0.31 0.16 7.91
N CYS A 12 0.96 0.54 7.72
CA CYS A 12 1.46 0.99 6.45
C CYS A 12 1.35 -0.12 5.40
N SER A 13 0.59 0.11 4.33
CA SER A 13 0.37 -0.87 3.26
C SER A 13 1.65 -1.25 2.49
N ALA A 14 2.73 -0.47 2.62
CA ALA A 14 4.01 -0.73 1.96
C ALA A 14 4.98 -1.58 2.79
N CYS A 15 5.05 -1.38 4.11
CA CYS A 15 6.01 -2.07 4.98
C CYS A 15 5.37 -2.94 6.07
N GLY A 16 4.06 -2.81 6.30
CA GLY A 16 3.31 -3.52 7.34
C GLY A 16 3.54 -3.01 8.76
N GLN A 17 4.28 -1.91 8.96
CA GLN A 17 4.49 -1.31 10.27
C GLN A 17 3.37 -0.33 10.61
N HIS A 18 2.97 -0.28 11.88
CA HIS A 18 1.98 0.68 12.37
C HIS A 18 2.56 2.11 12.36
N THR A 19 1.73 3.07 11.94
CA THR A 19 2.00 4.51 12.05
C THR A 19 0.80 5.24 12.65
N ASP A 20 1.05 6.24 13.48
CA ASP A 20 0.00 7.12 14.02
C ASP A 20 -0.24 8.36 13.15
N ASN A 21 0.65 8.62 12.18
CA ASN A 21 0.61 9.79 11.30
C ASN A 21 0.83 9.38 9.83
N GLY A 22 0.06 8.41 9.36
CA GLY A 22 0.11 7.97 7.96
C GLY A 22 -0.75 8.84 7.06
N LEU A 23 -0.34 8.98 5.80
CA LEU A 23 -1.17 9.51 4.72
C LEU A 23 -2.22 8.48 4.34
N VAL A 24 -3.48 8.92 4.27
CA VAL A 24 -4.62 8.08 3.91
C VAL A 24 -4.95 8.24 2.43
N HIS A 25 -5.02 7.12 1.73
CA HIS A 25 -5.46 7.05 0.34
C HIS A 25 -6.66 6.11 0.22
N TRP A 26 -7.76 6.64 -0.31
CA TRP A 26 -8.96 5.86 -0.61
C TRP A 26 -8.92 5.38 -2.07
N VAL A 27 -8.95 4.06 -2.26
CA VAL A 27 -9.02 3.46 -3.59
C VAL A 27 -10.47 3.07 -3.87
N PRO A 28 -11.14 3.75 -4.81
CA PRO A 28 -12.52 3.44 -5.13
C PRO A 28 -12.64 2.07 -5.79
N ARG A 29 -13.68 1.31 -5.43
CA ARG A 29 -13.95 -0.03 -6.00
C ARG A 29 -15.36 -0.06 -6.59
N MET A 30 -15.48 -0.53 -7.84
CA MET A 30 -16.76 -0.48 -8.56
C MET A 30 -17.86 -1.39 -7.99
N SER A 31 -17.51 -2.45 -7.24
CA SER A 31 -18.46 -3.46 -6.78
C SER A 31 -18.16 -3.94 -5.36
N ALA A 32 -17.44 -3.13 -4.59
CA ALA A 32 -17.06 -3.41 -3.21
C ALA A 32 -16.89 -2.08 -2.47
N PRO A 33 -16.84 -2.09 -1.12
CA PRO A 33 -16.44 -0.91 -0.37
C PRO A 33 -15.07 -0.39 -0.80
N ASP A 34 -14.89 0.93 -0.69
CA ASP A 34 -13.62 1.57 -0.95
C ASP A 34 -12.55 1.05 0.01
N VAL A 35 -11.33 0.93 -0.50
CA VAL A 35 -10.20 0.43 0.29
C VAL A 35 -9.44 1.60 0.87
N ARG A 36 -9.30 1.61 2.19
CA ARG A 36 -8.43 2.55 2.91
C ARG A 36 -6.99 2.03 2.90
N LEU A 37 -6.08 2.78 2.30
CA LEU A 37 -4.64 2.54 2.37
C LEU A 37 -4.01 3.59 3.29
N VAL A 38 -3.15 3.13 4.19
CA VAL A 38 -2.32 4.00 5.05
C VAL A 38 -0.87 3.83 4.62
N ILE A 39 -0.14 4.93 4.45
CA ILE A 39 1.30 4.94 4.11
C ILE A 39 1.99 5.91 5.06
N HIS A 40 3.23 5.67 5.48
CA HIS A 40 3.97 6.68 6.27
C HIS A 40 4.00 8.03 5.56
N GLY A 41 3.76 9.12 6.30
CA GLY A 41 3.85 10.48 5.76
C GLY A 41 5.26 10.88 5.36
N GLU A 42 6.27 10.35 6.05
CA GLU A 42 7.67 10.53 5.71
C GLU A 42 8.24 9.24 5.09
N PRO A 43 8.79 9.30 3.85
CA PRO A 43 9.35 8.12 3.20
C PRO A 43 10.48 7.44 3.99
N ALA A 44 11.22 8.20 4.80
CA ALA A 44 12.31 7.70 5.62
C ALA A 44 11.86 6.72 6.73
N ASP A 45 10.60 6.83 7.16
CA ASP A 45 10.00 5.95 8.18
C ASP A 45 9.51 4.63 7.57
N CYS A 46 9.33 4.59 6.24
CA CYS A 46 8.90 3.40 5.55
C CYS A 46 10.09 2.52 5.18
N ARG A 47 10.17 1.34 5.80
CA ARG A 47 11.16 0.31 5.45
C ARG A 47 10.46 -0.90 4.84
N PRO A 48 10.10 -0.85 3.55
CA PRO A 48 9.45 -1.98 2.90
C PRO A 48 10.36 -3.21 2.96
N PRO A 49 9.80 -4.42 3.13
CA PRO A 49 10.59 -5.63 3.03
C PRO A 49 11.27 -5.67 1.67
N ALA A 50 12.49 -6.23 1.62
CA ALA A 50 13.17 -6.46 0.36
C ALA A 50 12.20 -7.20 -0.57
N ALA A 51 11.92 -6.63 -1.74
CA ALA A 51 11.00 -7.21 -2.69
C ALA A 51 11.51 -8.62 -3.01
N THR A 52 10.85 -9.65 -2.48
CA THR A 52 11.09 -11.01 -2.95
C THR A 52 10.68 -11.02 -4.41
N PRO A 53 11.60 -11.31 -5.35
CA PRO A 53 11.20 -11.46 -6.74
C PRO A 53 10.16 -12.58 -6.77
N HIS A 54 8.90 -12.20 -7.02
CA HIS A 54 7.87 -13.19 -7.29
C HIS A 54 8.31 -13.92 -8.55
N ARG A 55 8.82 -15.14 -8.37
CA ARG A 55 9.09 -16.04 -9.49
C ARG A 55 7.74 -16.29 -10.13
N LEU A 56 7.48 -15.62 -11.24
CA LEU A 56 6.31 -15.89 -12.08
C LEU A 56 6.32 -17.40 -12.36
N PRO A 57 5.22 -18.14 -12.12
CA PRO A 57 5.15 -19.52 -12.54
C PRO A 57 5.38 -19.54 -14.05
N SER A 58 6.48 -20.16 -14.46
CA SER A 58 6.77 -20.37 -15.87
C SER A 58 5.59 -21.15 -16.46
N ALA A 59 4.92 -20.56 -17.45
CA ALA A 59 3.86 -21.25 -18.16
C ALA A 59 4.40 -22.59 -18.69
N PRO A 60 3.64 -23.70 -18.60
CA PRO A 60 4.06 -24.95 -19.19
C PRO A 60 4.22 -24.77 -20.70
N VAL A 61 5.45 -24.94 -21.19
CA VAL A 61 5.71 -25.11 -22.62
C VAL A 61 5.17 -26.49 -22.98
N HIS A 62 4.05 -26.51 -23.71
CA HIS A 62 3.56 -27.74 -24.34
C HIS A 62 4.40 -28.04 -25.59
N PRO A 63 4.81 -29.31 -25.82
CA PRO A 63 5.54 -29.73 -27.01
C PRO A 63 4.69 -29.71 -28.29
#